data_AF-A0A1I3PAH2-F1
#
_entry.id   AF-A0A1I3PAH2-F1
#
_cell.length_a   1.000
_cell.length_b   1.000
_cell.length_c   1.000
_cell.angle_alpha   90.00
_cell.angle_beta   90.00
_cell.angle_gamma   90.00
#
_symmetry.space_group_name_H-M   'P 1'
#
loop_
_entity.id
_entity.type
_entity.pdbx_description
1 polymer ?
#
loop_
_entity_poly.entity_id
_entity_poly.type
_entity_poly.pdbx_seq_one_letter_code
_entity_poly.pdbx_strand_id
1 'polypeptide(L)'
;MAVDVNLVTLYRPVGQQELDLILDSGSKRFPPRLDWQPIFYPVLTEDYAIRIARDWNTKDPNSGFVGYVLQFRVRRDYIDRHQPHEAGGRDLLEYWIPAEELEEFNDNLVGQIEVIHEFRQHESSKDR
;
A
#
# COMPACT_ATOMS: atom_id res chain seq x y z
N MET A 1 6.83 -29.11 11.28
CA MET A 1 7.86 -28.09 11.56
C MET A 1 7.33 -26.79 11.00
N ALA A 2 7.08 -25.78 11.84
CA ALA A 2 6.79 -24.44 11.34
C ALA A 2 8.11 -23.92 10.76
N VAL A 3 8.18 -23.79 9.44
CA VAL A 3 9.23 -22.98 8.82
C VAL A 3 9.08 -21.60 9.44
N ASP A 4 10.14 -21.11 10.09
CA ASP A 4 10.22 -19.73 10.55
C ASP A 4 10.15 -18.87 9.28
N VAL A 5 8.94 -18.38 8.96
CA VAL A 5 8.74 -17.59 7.74
C VAL A 5 9.35 -16.23 8.03
N ASN A 6 10.50 -15.94 7.42
CA ASN A 6 11.10 -14.63 7.52
C ASN A 6 10.24 -13.64 6.71
N LEU A 7 9.57 -12.74 7.42
CA LEU A 7 8.61 -11.79 6.85
C LEU A 7 9.15 -10.37 6.94
N VAL A 8 8.77 -9.55 5.96
CA VAL A 8 8.97 -8.10 5.96
C VAL A 8 7.61 -7.44 6.05
N THR A 9 7.47 -6.49 6.97
CA THR A 9 6.29 -5.61 7.02
C THR A 9 6.48 -4.48 6.02
N LEU A 10 5.50 -4.27 5.17
CA LEU A 10 5.44 -3.16 4.22
C LEU A 10 4.10 -2.44 4.34
N TYR A 11 4.06 -1.27 3.72
CA TYR A 11 2.90 -0.39 3.79
C TYR A 11 2.48 0.06 2.40
N ARG A 12 1.20 0.40 2.25
CA ARG A 12 0.68 1.01 1.01
C ARG A 12 -0.40 2.03 1.33
N PRO A 13 -0.25 3.29 0.92
CA PRO A 13 -1.33 4.25 0.97
C PRO A 13 -2.32 4.00 -0.19
N VAL A 14 -3.62 3.99 0.10
CA VAL A 14 -4.67 3.80 -0.91
C VAL A 14 -5.82 4.79 -0.72
N GLY A 15 -6.63 4.97 -1.78
CA GLY A 15 -7.92 5.66 -1.71
C GLY A 15 -9.09 4.68 -1.54
N GLN A 16 -10.33 5.19 -1.54
CA GLN A 16 -11.53 4.37 -1.29
C GLN A 16 -11.69 3.23 -2.31
N GLN A 17 -11.60 3.53 -3.60
CA GLN A 17 -11.86 2.54 -4.65
C GLN A 17 -10.91 1.34 -4.59
N GLU A 18 -9.62 1.59 -4.34
CA GLU A 18 -8.64 0.51 -4.22
C GLU A 18 -8.84 -0.29 -2.92
N LEU A 19 -9.21 0.38 -1.81
CA LEU A 19 -9.56 -0.31 -0.57
C LEU A 19 -10.76 -1.25 -0.77
N ASP A 20 -11.82 -0.80 -1.43
CA ASP A 20 -13.02 -1.61 -1.66
C ASP A 20 -12.68 -2.91 -2.41
N LEU A 21 -11.85 -2.82 -3.46
CA LEU A 21 -11.39 -3.99 -4.22
C LEU A 21 -10.56 -4.96 -3.37
N ILE A 22 -9.75 -4.45 -2.44
CA ILE A 22 -8.97 -5.28 -1.51
C ILE A 22 -9.89 -5.97 -0.52
N LEU A 23 -10.89 -5.27 0.02
CA LEU A 23 -11.88 -5.84 0.93
C LEU A 23 -12.72 -6.93 0.24
N ASP A 24 -13.12 -6.71 -1.02
CA ASP A 24 -13.84 -7.69 -1.83
C ASP A 24 -13.02 -8.96 -2.11
N SER A 25 -11.68 -8.87 -2.11
CA SER A 25 -10.77 -10.02 -2.17
C SER A 25 -10.64 -10.78 -0.84
N GLY A 26 -11.34 -10.34 0.21
CA GLY A 26 -11.21 -10.85 1.58
C GLY A 26 -9.94 -10.36 2.28
N SER A 27 -9.42 -9.19 1.89
CA SER A 27 -8.20 -8.57 2.44
C SER A 27 -6.95 -9.45 2.30
N LYS A 28 -6.82 -10.17 1.17
CA LYS A 28 -5.69 -11.06 0.92
C LYS A 28 -4.87 -10.71 -0.30
N ARG A 29 -5.41 -9.92 -1.23
CA ARG A 29 -4.74 -9.61 -2.50
C ARG A 29 -4.95 -8.15 -2.87
N PHE A 30 -3.95 -7.57 -3.51
CA PHE A 30 -4.08 -6.30 -4.21
C PHE A 30 -4.73 -6.53 -5.58
N PRO A 31 -5.62 -5.64 -6.03
CA PRO A 31 -6.25 -5.75 -7.34
C PRO A 31 -5.22 -5.55 -8.46
N PRO A 32 -5.46 -6.15 -9.66
CA PRO A 32 -4.62 -5.91 -10.83
C PRO A 32 -4.43 -4.42 -11.12
N ARG A 33 -3.23 -4.04 -11.57
CA ARG A 33 -2.96 -2.66 -12.03
C ARG A 33 -3.69 -2.40 -13.35
N LEU A 34 -3.98 -1.13 -13.61
CA LEU A 34 -4.46 -0.71 -14.93
C LEU A 34 -3.32 -0.77 -15.95
N ASP A 35 -3.62 -1.02 -17.23
CA ASP A 35 -2.62 -1.19 -18.30
C ASP A 35 -1.59 -0.04 -18.40
N TRP A 36 -1.99 1.17 -18.00
CA TRP A 36 -1.13 2.35 -18.02
C TRP A 36 -0.28 2.54 -16.75
N GLN A 37 -0.45 1.69 -15.74
CA GLN A 37 0.26 1.72 -14.46
C GLN A 37 1.33 0.62 -14.45
N PRO A 38 2.57 0.90 -14.90
CA PRO A 38 3.57 -0.13 -15.16
C PRO A 38 4.13 -0.78 -13.90
N ILE A 39 3.91 -0.17 -12.73
CA ILE A 39 4.47 -0.63 -11.46
C ILE A 39 3.42 -0.65 -10.34
N PHE A 40 3.60 -1.62 -9.45
CA PHE A 40 3.06 -1.66 -8.10
C PHE A 40 4.18 -1.26 -7.12
N TYR A 41 3.86 -0.35 -6.20
CA TYR A 41 4.86 0.22 -5.29
C TYR A 41 4.38 0.21 -3.84
N PRO A 42 4.87 -0.73 -3.02
CA PRO A 42 4.75 -0.68 -1.57
C PRO A 42 5.91 0.13 -0.97
N VAL A 43 5.63 0.85 0.12
CA VAL A 43 6.62 1.65 0.84
C VAL A 43 7.14 0.93 2.07
N LEU A 44 8.37 1.24 2.47
CA LEU A 44 9.07 0.51 3.52
C LEU A 44 8.72 0.99 4.94
N THR A 45 8.15 2.18 5.09
CA THR A 45 7.87 2.77 6.40
C THR A 45 6.43 3.26 6.54
N GLU A 46 5.89 3.10 7.74
CA GLU A 46 4.55 3.57 8.10
C GLU A 46 4.44 5.09 7.95
N ASP A 47 5.44 5.83 8.45
CA ASP A 47 5.48 7.30 8.37
C ASP A 47 5.40 7.81 6.92
N TYR A 48 6.05 7.11 5.99
CA TYR A 48 5.95 7.48 4.58
C TYR A 48 4.56 7.23 4.03
N ALA A 49 3.95 6.07 4.33
CA ALA A 49 2.59 5.78 3.92
C ALA A 49 1.57 6.79 4.51
N ILE A 50 1.73 7.15 5.79
CA ILE A 50 0.92 8.17 6.46
C ILE A 50 1.02 9.51 5.73
N ARG A 51 2.25 9.94 5.37
CA ARG A 51 2.45 11.21 4.64
C ARG A 51 1.70 11.23 3.31
N ILE A 52 1.79 10.17 2.52
CA ILE A 52 1.07 10.09 1.25
C ILE A 52 -0.45 10.08 1.48
N ALA A 53 -0.94 9.20 2.35
CA ALA A 53 -2.37 9.06 2.62
C ALA A 53 -2.98 10.36 3.14
N ARG A 54 -2.33 11.01 4.12
CA ARG A 54 -2.81 12.25 4.73
C ARG A 54 -2.64 13.45 3.82
N ASP A 55 -1.46 13.66 3.24
CA ASP A 55 -1.13 14.93 2.60
C ASP A 55 -1.53 14.98 1.13
N TRP A 56 -1.64 13.82 0.46
CA TRP A 56 -1.94 13.70 -0.97
C TRP A 56 -3.31 13.06 -1.24
N ASN A 57 -3.59 11.85 -0.73
CA ASN A 57 -4.85 11.13 -1.07
C ASN A 57 -6.10 11.87 -0.59
N THR A 58 -6.05 12.57 0.55
CA THR A 58 -7.16 13.40 1.04
C THR A 58 -7.51 14.58 0.11
N LYS A 59 -6.63 14.93 -0.82
CA LYS A 59 -6.80 16.05 -1.77
C LYS A 59 -6.99 15.57 -3.21
N ASP A 60 -6.90 14.27 -3.46
CA ASP A 60 -7.01 13.66 -4.78
C ASP A 60 -8.45 13.14 -5.01
N PRO A 61 -9.16 13.64 -6.04
CA PRO A 61 -10.49 13.14 -6.40
C PRO A 61 -10.50 11.64 -6.75
N ASN A 62 -9.42 11.10 -7.33
CA ASN A 62 -9.36 9.68 -7.70
C ASN A 62 -9.25 8.78 -6.47
N SER A 63 -8.72 9.32 -5.36
CA SER A 63 -8.68 8.64 -4.06
C SER A 63 -10.01 8.74 -3.30
N GLY A 64 -10.97 9.54 -3.80
CA GLY A 64 -12.22 9.82 -3.11
C GLY A 64 -12.07 10.81 -1.94
N PHE A 65 -11.01 11.64 -1.95
CA PHE A 65 -10.67 12.57 -0.87
C PHE A 65 -10.46 11.90 0.50
N VAL A 66 -10.07 10.63 0.49
CA VAL A 66 -9.74 9.82 1.66
C VAL A 66 -8.43 9.10 1.42
N GLY A 67 -7.63 8.96 2.46
CA GLY A 67 -6.40 8.18 2.45
C GLY A 67 -6.43 7.12 3.53
N TYR A 68 -6.11 5.89 3.16
CA TYR A 68 -5.92 4.78 4.10
C TYR A 68 -4.47 4.33 4.06
N VAL A 69 -3.94 3.89 5.20
CA VAL A 69 -2.66 3.20 5.26
C VAL A 69 -2.92 1.73 5.50
N LEU A 70 -2.45 0.91 4.56
CA LEU A 70 -2.47 -0.54 4.66
C LEU A 70 -1.14 -1.04 5.20
N GLN A 71 -1.18 -2.02 6.10
CA GLN A 71 -0.05 -2.80 6.57
C GLN A 71 -0.22 -4.26 6.12
N PHE A 72 0.86 -4.87 5.63
CA PHE A 72 0.85 -6.27 5.23
C PHE A 72 2.24 -6.88 5.38
N ARG A 73 2.30 -8.22 5.37
CA ARG A 73 3.55 -8.98 5.49
C ARG A 73 3.80 -9.73 4.20
N VAL A 74 5.03 -9.62 3.69
CA VAL A 74 5.51 -10.33 2.50
C VAL A 74 6.69 -11.23 2.89
N ARG A 75 6.87 -12.34 2.19
CA ARG A 75 8.04 -13.20 2.38
C ARG A 75 9.33 -12.45 2.00
N ARG A 76 10.34 -12.52 2.87
CA ARG A 76 11.62 -11.84 2.69
C ARG A 76 12.36 -12.30 1.43
N ASP A 77 12.41 -13.60 1.20
CA ASP A 77 13.10 -14.23 0.06
C ASP A 77 12.52 -13.85 -1.31
N TYR A 78 11.24 -13.47 -1.34
CA TYR A 78 10.62 -12.85 -2.49
C TYR A 78 11.03 -11.37 -2.62
N ILE A 79 10.81 -10.56 -1.57
CA ILE A 79 10.96 -9.11 -1.70
C ILE A 79 12.42 -8.67 -1.85
N ASP A 80 13.38 -9.40 -1.29
CA ASP A 80 14.81 -9.12 -1.41
C ASP A 80 15.33 -9.25 -2.86
N ARG A 81 14.52 -9.78 -3.80
CA ARG A 81 14.82 -9.78 -5.25
C ARG A 81 14.64 -8.40 -5.88
N HIS A 82 13.86 -7.52 -5.25
CA HIS A 82 13.63 -6.16 -5.70
C HIS A 82 14.54 -5.18 -4.95
N GLN A 83 15.04 -4.17 -5.65
CA GLN A 83 15.83 -3.13 -5.03
C GLN A 83 14.91 -2.01 -4.49
N PRO A 84 15.10 -1.53 -3.25
CA PRO A 84 14.45 -0.31 -2.78
C PRO A 84 14.94 0.93 -3.55
N HIS A 85 14.02 1.84 -3.85
CA HIS A 85 14.27 3.10 -4.54
C HIS A 85 13.94 4.30 -3.64
N GLU A 86 14.70 5.38 -3.74
CA GLU A 86 14.42 6.65 -3.05
C GLU A 86 13.46 7.52 -3.90
N ALA A 87 12.27 7.80 -3.36
CA ALA A 87 11.21 8.57 -4.00
C ALA A 87 11.14 10.01 -3.47
N GLY A 88 12.25 10.75 -3.60
CA GLY A 88 12.34 12.17 -3.21
C GLY A 88 13.01 12.43 -1.86
N GLY A 89 13.81 11.50 -1.35
CA GLY A 89 14.66 11.65 -0.17
C GLY A 89 15.03 10.32 0.48
N ARG A 90 16.06 10.33 1.35
CA ARG A 90 16.65 9.12 1.93
C ARG A 90 15.69 8.24 2.75
N ASP A 91 14.63 8.83 3.30
CA ASP A 91 13.64 8.12 4.13
C ASP A 91 12.36 7.76 3.37
N LEU A 92 12.29 8.09 2.07
CA LEU A 92 11.15 7.83 1.19
C LEU A 92 11.45 6.60 0.33
N LEU A 93 11.57 5.45 0.99
CA LEU A 93 11.90 4.20 0.31
C LEU A 93 10.65 3.45 -0.14
N GLU A 94 10.69 2.98 -1.38
CA GLU A 94 9.66 2.14 -1.99
C GLU A 94 10.27 1.03 -2.86
N TYR A 95 9.55 -0.08 -3.02
CA TYR A 95 9.88 -1.07 -4.04
C TYR A 95 9.16 -0.72 -5.34
N TRP A 96 9.79 -0.99 -6.48
CA TRP A 96 9.13 -0.94 -7.79
C TRP A 96 8.97 -2.36 -8.32
N ILE A 97 7.76 -2.91 -8.18
CA ILE A 97 7.41 -4.25 -8.66
C ILE A 97 6.68 -4.08 -9.99
N PRO A 98 7.12 -4.73 -11.08
CA PRO A 98 6.41 -4.69 -12.35
C PRO A 98 4.95 -5.12 -12.21
N ALA A 99 4.03 -4.48 -12.92
CA ALA A 99 2.60 -4.79 -12.83
C ALA A 99 2.30 -6.26 -13.19
N GLU A 100 3.06 -6.84 -14.10
CA GLU A 100 3.00 -8.25 -14.50
C GLU A 100 3.41 -9.23 -13.37
N GLU A 101 4.19 -8.78 -12.40
CA GLU A 101 4.64 -9.58 -11.26
C GLU A 101 3.69 -9.45 -10.05
N LEU A 102 2.65 -8.61 -10.12
CA LEU A 102 1.73 -8.39 -9.00
C LEU A 102 1.01 -9.67 -8.53
N GLU A 103 0.77 -10.60 -9.45
CA GLU A 103 0.16 -11.88 -9.08
C GLU A 103 1.13 -12.75 -8.26
N GLU A 104 2.42 -12.80 -8.64
CA GLU A 104 3.45 -13.45 -7.83
C GLU A 104 3.63 -12.74 -6.49
N PHE A 105 3.61 -11.41 -6.47
CA PHE A 105 3.64 -10.63 -5.24
C PHE A 105 2.50 -11.02 -4.29
N ASN A 106 1.27 -11.10 -4.80
CA ASN A 106 0.09 -11.48 -4.03
C ASN A 106 0.20 -12.90 -3.45
N ASP A 107 0.83 -13.83 -4.18
CA ASP A 107 1.07 -15.20 -3.69
C ASP A 107 2.11 -15.27 -2.57
N ASN A 108 2.95 -14.23 -2.44
CA ASN A 108 3.95 -14.09 -1.39
C ASN A 108 3.47 -13.27 -0.18
N LEU A 109 2.23 -12.77 -0.19
CA LEU A 109 1.61 -12.17 0.98
C LEU A 109 1.27 -13.24 2.04
N VAL A 110 1.48 -12.87 3.30
CA VAL A 110 1.23 -13.76 4.45
C VAL A 110 0.32 -13.05 5.45
N GLY A 111 -0.85 -13.63 5.70
CA GLY A 111 -1.87 -13.06 6.58
C GLY A 111 -2.85 -12.17 5.83
N GLN A 112 -3.41 -11.18 6.52
CA GLN A 112 -4.33 -10.20 5.93
C GLN A 112 -3.62 -8.87 5.67
N ILE A 113 -4.16 -8.12 4.72
CA ILE A 113 -3.88 -6.71 4.52
C ILE A 113 -4.77 -5.93 5.50
N GLU A 114 -4.15 -5.18 6.41
CA GLU A 114 -4.83 -4.51 7.52
C GLU A 114 -4.86 -3.00 7.30
N VAL A 115 -6.01 -2.35 7.49
CA VAL A 115 -6.08 -0.88 7.57
C VAL A 115 -5.60 -0.47 8.96
N ILE A 116 -4.53 0.32 9.02
CA ILE A 116 -3.95 0.80 10.29
C ILE A 116 -4.13 2.30 10.52
N HIS A 117 -4.36 3.07 9.45
CA HIS A 117 -4.73 4.49 9.54
C HIS A 117 -5.79 4.86 8.51
N GLU A 118 -6.59 5.85 8.85
CA GLU A 118 -7.58 6.49 7.99
C GLU A 118 -7.49 8.01 8.15
N PHE A 119 -7.47 8.71 7.02
CA PHE A 119 -7.43 10.16 6.94
C PHE A 119 -8.55 10.63 6.02
N ARG A 120 -9.40 11.51 6.51
CA ARG A 120 -10.42 12.20 5.71
C ARG A 120 -10.11 13.68 5.69
N GLN A 121 -10.48 14.35 4.60
CA GLN A 121 -10.56 15.81 4.65
C GLN A 121 -11.56 16.17 5.76
N HIS A 122 -11.11 16.89 6.79
CA HIS A 122 -12.04 17.44 7.76
C HIS A 122 -13.06 18.29 6.99
N GLU A 123 -14.33 17.90 7.06
CA GLU A 123 -15.43 18.82 6.83
C GLU A 123 -15.17 20.00 7.77
N SER A 124 -14.80 21.16 7.23
CA SER A 124 -14.84 22.38 8.01
C SER A 124 -16.26 22.48 8.56
N SER A 125 -16.45 22.22 9.85
CA SER A 125 -17.68 22.54 10.55
C SER A 125 -17.96 24.01 10.26
N LYS A 126 -18.91 24.27 9.36
CA LYS A 126 -19.62 25.54 9.31
C LYS A 126 -20.47 25.56 10.57
N ASP A 127 -19.84 25.90 11.70
CA ASP A 127 -20.58 26.47 12.81
C ASP A 127 -20.60 27.98 12.57
N ARG A 128 -21.71 28.44 11.98
CA ARG A 128 -22.11 29.84 11.85
C ARG A 128 -23.57 29.95 12.26
#